data_AF-A0A931FU41-F1
#
_entry.id   AF-A0A931FU41-F1
#
_cell.length_a   1.000
_cell.length_b   1.000
_cell.length_c   1.000
_cell.angle_alpha   90.00
_cell.angle_beta   90.00
_cell.angle_gamma   90.00
#
_symmetry.space_group_name_H-M   'P 1'
#
loop_
_entity.id
_entity.type
_entity.pdbx_description
1 polymer ?
#
loop_
_entity_poly.entity_id
_entity_poly.type
_entity_poly.pdbx_seq_one_letter_code
_entity_poly.pdbx_strand_id
1 'polypeptide(L)'
;MMTTFQLILIAVALSSCYADVKTEIFSNGIGQTRVDKSDAQSAQFSQTMAESESTQQKSSSLIGKTTTEIENMGWFSCAGTLIASEQSESKYAVSQLAKSQNKCNNGEGKILLERFVRRNGDKAVFEVIDEINILSNYPEKEYNWTTCEVKGAEGEQFYVIHFKDRRQAELTEIHDLWTVDLIAGKFVKVKNAEGVTCVNPDYSDGL
;
A
#
# COMPACT_ATOMS: atom_id res chain seq x y z
N MET A 1 -62.56 -14.30 -24.27
CA MET A 1 -61.67 -15.27 -24.96
C MET A 1 -60.52 -14.45 -25.54
N MET A 2 -59.27 -14.84 -25.26
CA MET A 2 -57.96 -14.37 -25.81
C MET A 2 -57.91 -12.97 -26.48
N THR A 3 -57.24 -11.96 -25.91
CA THR A 3 -55.77 -11.70 -25.99
C THR A 3 -55.24 -11.64 -27.43
N THR A 4 -54.44 -10.66 -27.85
CA THR A 4 -53.24 -10.08 -27.18
C THR A 4 -53.00 -8.59 -27.52
N PHE A 5 -52.15 -7.93 -26.71
CA PHE A 5 -51.50 -6.66 -27.05
C PHE A 5 -50.28 -6.90 -27.97
N GLN A 6 -49.89 -5.90 -28.75
CA GLN A 6 -48.49 -5.72 -29.17
C GLN A 6 -47.97 -4.39 -28.61
N LEU A 7 -47.07 -4.47 -27.61
CA LEU A 7 -46.21 -3.35 -27.23
C LEU A 7 -44.96 -3.37 -28.11
N ILE A 8 -44.57 -2.21 -28.64
CA ILE A 8 -43.23 -2.01 -29.19
C ILE A 8 -42.30 -1.66 -28.02
N LEU A 9 -41.59 -2.68 -27.51
CA LEU A 9 -40.52 -2.50 -26.53
C LEU A 9 -39.26 -2.00 -27.25
N ILE A 10 -38.94 -0.72 -27.09
CA ILE A 10 -37.61 -0.20 -27.45
C ILE A 10 -36.62 -0.70 -26.39
N ALA A 11 -35.65 -1.50 -26.80
CA ALA A 11 -34.62 -2.00 -25.92
C ALA A 11 -33.61 -0.90 -25.58
N VAL A 12 -33.40 -0.66 -24.28
CA VAL A 12 -32.24 0.08 -23.77
C VAL A 12 -31.47 -0.87 -22.85
N ALA A 13 -30.55 -1.63 -23.44
CA ALA A 13 -29.61 -2.44 -22.67
C ALA A 13 -28.54 -1.51 -22.06
N LEU A 14 -28.79 -1.03 -20.83
CA LEU A 14 -27.76 -0.35 -20.05
C LEU A 14 -26.69 -1.36 -19.63
N SER A 15 -25.57 -1.38 -20.34
CA SER A 15 -24.42 -2.23 -20.06
C SER A 15 -23.61 -1.69 -18.90
N SER A 16 -24.10 -1.84 -17.67
CA SER A 16 -23.33 -1.60 -16.44
C SER A 16 -22.40 -2.78 -16.15
N CYS A 17 -21.37 -2.95 -16.98
CA CYS A 17 -20.25 -3.84 -16.68
C CYS A 17 -19.39 -3.20 -15.59
N TYR A 18 -19.66 -3.52 -14.33
CA TYR A 18 -18.71 -3.26 -13.25
C TYR A 18 -17.44 -4.09 -13.50
N ALA A 19 -16.28 -3.42 -13.54
CA ALA A 19 -15.00 -4.06 -13.74
C ALA A 19 -14.49 -4.67 -12.43
N ASP A 20 -14.24 -5.98 -12.43
CA ASP A 20 -13.78 -6.75 -11.28
C ASP A 20 -12.29 -6.48 -11.02
N VAL A 21 -11.94 -5.92 -9.85
CA VAL A 21 -10.58 -5.42 -9.57
C VAL A 21 -9.66 -6.55 -9.11
N LYS A 22 -9.13 -7.29 -10.09
CA LYS A 22 -8.25 -8.43 -9.83
C LYS A 22 -6.85 -8.00 -9.35
N THR A 23 -6.64 -8.05 -8.04
CA THR A 23 -5.33 -7.87 -7.39
C THR A 23 -4.47 -9.13 -7.51
N GLU A 24 -3.18 -8.99 -7.84
CA GLU A 24 -2.20 -10.09 -7.85
C GLU A 24 -0.99 -9.75 -6.95
N ILE A 25 -0.73 -10.60 -5.96
CA ILE A 25 0.31 -10.42 -4.94
C ILE A 25 1.48 -11.37 -5.23
N PHE A 26 2.72 -10.85 -5.17
CA PHE A 26 3.94 -11.64 -5.30
C PHE A 26 4.85 -11.44 -4.07
N SER A 27 5.32 -12.55 -3.49
CA SER A 27 6.29 -12.57 -2.40
C SER A 27 7.41 -13.57 -2.70
N ASN A 28 8.66 -13.12 -2.65
CA ASN A 28 9.85 -13.90 -3.02
C ASN A 28 10.85 -13.94 -1.86
N GLY A 29 10.69 -14.90 -0.94
CA GLY A 29 11.64 -15.13 0.14
C GLY A 29 12.78 -16.07 -0.28
N ILE A 30 14.05 -15.61 -0.21
CA ILE A 30 15.23 -16.43 -0.48
C ILE A 30 16.33 -16.18 0.57
N GLY A 31 16.84 -17.28 1.14
CA GLY A 31 18.25 -17.42 1.51
C GLY A 31 18.76 -16.66 2.74
N GLN A 32 18.70 -17.30 3.91
CA GLN A 32 19.52 -16.90 5.06
C GLN A 32 21.03 -17.06 4.72
N THR A 33 21.84 -16.08 5.09
CA THR A 33 23.22 -16.32 5.53
C THR A 33 23.50 -15.49 6.78
N ARG A 34 24.12 -16.11 7.77
CA ARG A 34 24.33 -15.59 9.12
C ARG A 34 25.83 -15.31 9.30
N VAL A 35 26.17 -14.11 9.76
CA VAL A 35 27.54 -13.73 10.12
C VAL A 35 27.48 -13.05 11.47
N ASP A 36 27.98 -13.71 12.51
CA ASP A 36 28.02 -13.16 13.86
C ASP A 36 29.22 -12.23 14.04
N LYS A 37 29.03 -11.11 14.76
CA LYS A 37 30.06 -10.58 15.66
C LYS A 37 29.52 -9.57 16.68
N SER A 38 29.76 -9.88 17.96
CA SER A 38 29.94 -8.92 19.04
C SER A 38 31.46 -8.61 19.17
N ASP A 39 32.00 -7.74 20.03
CA ASP A 39 31.47 -6.82 21.06
C ASP A 39 32.34 -5.55 21.03
N ALA A 40 31.80 -4.40 21.48
CA ALA A 40 32.61 -3.23 21.88
C ALA A 40 31.82 -2.31 22.82
N GLN A 41 32.13 -2.35 24.13
CA GLN A 41 31.62 -1.39 25.11
C GLN A 41 32.54 -0.18 25.23
N SER A 42 31.96 1.02 25.40
CA SER A 42 32.57 2.09 26.20
C SER A 42 31.50 3.10 26.67
N ALA A 43 31.69 3.66 27.87
CA ALA A 43 30.98 4.83 28.40
C ALA A 43 31.82 6.11 28.13
N GLN A 44 31.42 7.36 28.34
CA GLN A 44 30.24 8.01 28.97
C GLN A 44 29.88 9.25 28.08
N PHE A 45 29.17 10.34 28.41
CA PHE A 45 28.65 10.95 29.64
C PHE A 45 27.32 11.71 29.34
N SER A 46 26.57 12.12 30.37
CA SER A 46 25.26 12.80 30.24
C SER A 46 25.35 14.29 29.90
N GLN A 47 24.39 14.78 29.11
CA GLN A 47 23.78 16.12 29.26
C GLN A 47 22.25 15.98 29.20
N THR A 48 21.50 16.96 29.68
CA THR A 48 20.08 16.78 30.06
C THR A 48 19.19 17.91 29.55
N MET A 49 18.01 17.54 29.04
CA MET A 49 16.94 18.41 28.52
C MET A 49 17.29 19.15 27.20
N ALA A 50 16.36 19.34 26.25
CA ALA A 50 14.90 19.28 26.37
C ALA A 50 14.20 18.70 25.12
N GLU A 51 12.89 18.50 25.26
CA GLU A 51 11.85 18.39 24.23
C GLU A 51 11.88 17.16 23.29
N SER A 52 10.69 16.56 23.13
CA SER A 52 10.50 15.26 22.49
C SER A 52 9.98 15.39 21.06
N GLU A 53 10.84 15.74 20.11
CA GLU A 53 10.61 15.34 18.72
C GLU A 53 11.04 13.89 18.53
N SER A 54 10.12 13.02 18.11
CA SER A 54 10.44 11.64 17.74
C SER A 54 11.41 11.64 16.56
N THR A 55 12.61 11.09 16.75
CA THR A 55 13.68 11.05 15.72
C THR A 55 13.35 10.06 14.60
N GLN A 56 12.27 10.31 13.84
CA GLN A 56 11.92 9.57 12.64
C GLN A 56 13.04 9.80 11.62
N GLN A 57 13.97 8.84 11.54
CA GLN A 57 15.20 8.93 10.79
C GLN A 57 14.89 9.32 9.34
N LYS A 58 15.21 10.57 8.97
CA LYS A 58 14.75 11.21 7.72
C LYS A 58 15.45 10.61 6.50
N SER A 59 15.01 9.41 6.13
CA SER A 59 15.56 8.63 5.03
C SER A 59 15.44 9.42 3.71
N SER A 60 16.51 9.40 2.92
CA SER A 60 16.55 10.10 1.63
C SER A 60 15.35 9.74 0.77
N SER A 61 14.68 10.74 0.20
CA SER A 61 13.52 10.51 -0.67
C SER A 61 13.91 9.69 -1.89
N LEU A 62 12.98 8.84 -2.34
CA LEU A 62 13.11 8.01 -3.52
C LEU A 62 12.32 8.56 -4.71
N ILE A 63 11.56 9.66 -4.55
CA ILE A 63 10.83 10.31 -5.64
C ILE A 63 11.80 10.65 -6.80
N GLY A 64 11.41 10.31 -8.02
CA GLY A 64 12.24 10.44 -9.22
C GLY A 64 13.36 9.39 -9.34
N LYS A 65 13.33 8.33 -8.52
CA LYS A 65 14.19 7.14 -8.68
C LYS A 65 13.44 5.99 -9.31
N THR A 66 14.16 5.27 -10.16
CA THR A 66 13.67 4.05 -10.79
C THR A 66 13.90 2.83 -9.90
N THR A 67 13.08 1.78 -10.06
CA THR A 67 13.24 0.51 -9.32
C THR A 67 14.67 -0.03 -9.39
N THR A 68 15.33 0.08 -10.54
CA THR A 68 16.74 -0.35 -10.72
C THR A 68 17.75 0.53 -9.96
N GLU A 69 17.54 1.84 -9.83
CA GLU A 69 18.37 2.67 -8.94
C GLU A 69 18.15 2.31 -7.47
N ILE A 70 16.90 2.02 -7.10
CA ILE A 70 16.51 1.72 -5.72
C ILE A 70 17.04 0.34 -5.28
N GLU A 71 17.01 -0.68 -6.16
CA GLU A 71 17.74 -1.95 -6.02
C GLU A 71 19.23 -1.69 -5.74
N ASN A 72 19.89 -0.88 -6.58
CA ASN A 72 21.32 -0.54 -6.43
C ASN A 72 21.63 0.30 -5.18
N MET A 73 20.66 1.04 -4.64
CA MET A 73 20.77 1.76 -3.36
C MET A 73 20.60 0.84 -2.13
N GLY A 74 20.49 -0.48 -2.31
CA GLY A 74 20.35 -1.44 -1.22
C GLY A 74 19.05 -1.24 -0.45
N TRP A 75 17.93 -1.02 -1.15
CA TRP A 75 16.60 -1.19 -0.60
C TRP A 75 16.10 -2.61 -0.91
N PHE A 76 15.32 -3.16 0.02
CA PHE A 76 14.71 -4.48 -0.07
C PHE A 76 13.20 -4.34 -0.26
N SER A 77 12.62 -5.10 -1.18
CA SER A 77 11.19 -5.10 -1.46
C SER A 77 10.44 -6.00 -0.47
N CYS A 78 9.59 -5.41 0.36
CA CYS A 78 8.79 -6.12 1.36
C CYS A 78 7.55 -6.75 0.72
N ALA A 79 6.79 -5.95 -0.02
CA ALA A 79 5.55 -6.32 -0.71
C ALA A 79 5.24 -5.29 -1.82
N GLY A 80 4.34 -5.63 -2.74
CA GLY A 80 3.83 -4.69 -3.73
C GLY A 80 2.68 -5.24 -4.55
N THR A 81 1.95 -4.35 -5.20
CA THR A 81 0.81 -4.66 -6.06
C THR A 81 0.72 -3.69 -7.24
N LEU A 82 0.07 -4.11 -8.33
CA LEU A 82 -0.23 -3.25 -9.47
C LEU A 82 -1.63 -2.64 -9.30
N ILE A 83 -1.75 -1.33 -9.44
CA ILE A 83 -3.04 -0.65 -9.48
C ILE A 83 -3.51 -0.60 -10.93
N ALA A 84 -4.60 -1.32 -11.22
CA ALA A 84 -5.34 -1.17 -12.46
C ALA A 84 -6.11 0.16 -12.44
N SER A 85 -6.16 0.85 -13.58
CA SER A 85 -6.94 2.07 -13.74
C SER A 85 -7.47 2.17 -15.16
N GLU A 86 -8.79 2.35 -15.29
CA GLU A 86 -9.42 2.66 -16.57
C GLU A 86 -9.26 4.15 -16.95
N GLN A 87 -8.86 4.99 -15.99
CA GLN A 87 -8.69 6.44 -16.15
C GLN A 87 -7.29 6.83 -16.65
N SER A 88 -6.38 5.86 -16.82
CA SER A 88 -4.98 6.11 -17.18
C SER A 88 -4.40 5.00 -18.06
N GLU A 89 -3.82 5.38 -19.20
CA GLU A 89 -3.00 4.46 -20.03
C GLU A 89 -1.70 4.04 -19.33
N SER A 90 -1.22 4.84 -18.36
CA SER A 90 -0.07 4.51 -17.52
C SER A 90 -0.46 3.51 -16.44
N LYS A 91 0.32 2.42 -16.32
CA LYS A 91 0.20 1.44 -15.23
C LYS A 91 0.90 1.96 -13.99
N TYR A 92 0.28 1.76 -12.83
CA TYR A 92 0.84 2.15 -11.54
C TYR A 92 1.08 0.94 -10.64
N ALA A 93 1.94 1.11 -9.66
CA ALA A 93 2.18 0.16 -8.59
C ALA A 93 2.19 0.88 -7.24
N VAL A 94 1.84 0.15 -6.18
CA VAL A 94 2.17 0.52 -4.80
C VAL A 94 3.07 -0.57 -4.22
N SER A 95 4.18 -0.16 -3.62
CA SER A 95 5.17 -1.08 -3.03
C SER A 95 5.64 -0.59 -1.67
N GLN A 96 6.04 -1.53 -0.81
CA GLN A 96 6.71 -1.25 0.46
C GLN A 96 8.17 -1.66 0.36
N LEU A 97 9.08 -0.72 0.60
CA LEU A 97 10.51 -0.98 0.64
C LEU A 97 11.10 -0.65 2.02
N ALA A 98 12.06 -1.46 2.46
CA ALA A 98 12.80 -1.26 3.70
C ALA A 98 14.32 -1.38 3.48
N LYS A 99 15.12 -1.08 4.50
CA LYS A 99 16.59 -1.28 4.46
C LYS A 99 17.05 -2.69 4.82
N SER A 100 16.15 -3.60 5.20
CA SER A 100 16.41 -5.04 5.35
C SER A 100 15.09 -5.81 5.50
N GLN A 101 15.12 -7.13 5.31
CA GLN A 101 14.00 -8.03 5.66
C GLN A 101 13.53 -7.82 7.11
N ASN A 102 14.45 -7.61 8.06
CA ASN A 102 14.06 -7.34 9.45
C ASN A 102 13.24 -6.05 9.58
N LYS A 103 13.57 -5.00 8.83
CA LYS A 103 12.79 -3.75 8.83
C LYS A 103 11.43 -3.93 8.15
N CYS A 104 11.33 -4.73 7.08
CA CYS A 104 10.02 -5.15 6.52
C CYS A 104 9.15 -5.83 7.58
N ASN A 105 9.69 -6.85 8.28
CA ASN A 105 8.98 -7.64 9.27
C ASN A 105 8.56 -6.84 10.53
N ASN A 106 9.10 -5.64 10.72
CA ASN A 106 8.73 -4.72 11.80
C ASN A 106 8.03 -3.44 11.25
N GLY A 107 7.65 -3.43 9.97
CA GLY A 107 6.93 -2.31 9.34
C GLY A 107 7.67 -0.96 9.30
N GLU A 108 9.00 -0.98 9.26
CA GLU A 108 9.83 0.23 9.08
C GLU A 108 10.30 0.35 7.62
N GLY A 109 10.03 1.48 6.97
CA GLY A 109 10.44 1.71 5.59
C GLY A 109 9.73 2.87 4.90
N LYS A 110 9.44 2.70 3.62
CA LYS A 110 8.59 3.58 2.82
C LYS A 110 7.52 2.76 2.10
N ILE A 111 6.32 3.33 1.97
CA ILE A 111 5.34 2.93 0.94
C ILE A 111 5.48 3.93 -0.22
N LEU A 112 5.54 3.42 -1.44
CA LEU A 112 5.81 4.18 -2.66
C LEU A 112 4.61 4.09 -3.60
N LEU A 113 4.31 5.19 -4.28
CA LEU A 113 3.49 5.19 -5.49
C LEU A 113 4.43 5.26 -6.68
N GLU A 114 4.32 4.30 -7.60
CA GLU A 114 5.26 4.14 -8.70
C GLU A 114 4.53 4.10 -10.06
N ARG A 115 5.07 4.79 -11.06
CA ARG A 115 4.55 4.81 -12.43
C ARG A 115 5.41 3.95 -13.34
N PHE A 116 4.80 3.10 -14.17
CA PHE A 116 5.52 2.33 -15.17
C PHE A 116 6.16 3.25 -16.23
N VAL A 117 7.46 3.10 -16.45
CA VAL A 117 8.22 3.87 -17.45
C VAL A 117 8.51 3.04 -18.70
N ARG A 118 9.03 1.82 -18.51
CA ARG A 118 9.47 0.94 -19.61
C ARG A 118 9.71 -0.49 -19.13
N ARG A 119 10.02 -1.39 -20.06
CA ARG A 119 10.69 -2.66 -19.76
C ARG A 119 12.19 -2.60 -20.04
N ASN A 120 12.96 -3.45 -19.36
CA ASN A 120 14.38 -3.71 -19.60
C ASN A 120 14.58 -5.23 -19.62
N GLY A 121 14.51 -5.82 -20.83
CA GLY A 121 14.21 -7.26 -20.96
C GLY A 121 12.83 -7.56 -20.36
N ASP A 122 12.73 -8.63 -19.57
CA ASP A 122 11.47 -9.00 -18.90
C ASP A 122 11.16 -8.17 -17.65
N LYS A 123 12.16 -7.49 -17.04
CA LYS A 123 11.94 -6.60 -15.90
C LYS A 123 11.13 -5.37 -16.32
N ALA A 124 10.04 -5.10 -15.61
CA ALA A 124 9.37 -3.81 -15.65
C ALA A 124 10.15 -2.78 -14.81
N VAL A 125 10.30 -1.56 -15.33
CA VAL A 125 10.95 -0.43 -14.65
C VAL A 125 9.88 0.60 -14.35
N PHE A 126 9.70 0.86 -13.06
CA PHE A 126 8.84 1.92 -12.56
C PHE A 126 9.69 3.07 -12.02
N GLU A 127 9.10 4.25 -11.90
CA GLU A 127 9.64 5.47 -11.30
C GLU A 127 8.74 5.89 -10.13
N VAL A 128 9.33 6.16 -8.97
CA VAL A 128 8.60 6.65 -7.79
C VAL A 128 8.12 8.07 -8.04
N ILE A 129 6.81 8.30 -7.87
CA ILE A 129 6.19 9.62 -8.02
C ILE A 129 5.75 10.23 -6.68
N ASP A 130 5.48 9.41 -5.67
CA ASP A 130 5.19 9.85 -4.29
C ASP A 130 5.61 8.80 -3.24
N GLU A 131 5.77 9.20 -1.98
CA GLU A 131 6.20 8.31 -0.88
C GLU A 131 5.59 8.66 0.49
N ILE A 132 5.27 7.63 1.27
CA ILE A 132 4.93 7.70 2.70
C ILE A 132 6.06 7.04 3.48
N ASN A 133 6.61 7.70 4.50
CA ASN A 133 7.57 7.08 5.42
C ASN A 133 6.80 6.34 6.52
N ILE A 134 7.01 5.03 6.66
CA ILE A 134 6.27 4.17 7.60
C ILE A 134 7.13 3.69 8.76
N LEU A 135 6.49 3.58 9.93
CA LEU A 135 7.03 2.98 11.15
C LEU A 135 5.85 2.37 11.92
N SER A 136 5.69 1.05 11.80
CA SER A 136 4.73 0.28 12.58
C SER A 136 5.17 0.12 14.05
N ASN A 137 4.20 -0.22 14.92
CA ASN A 137 4.43 -0.78 16.25
C ASN A 137 3.48 -1.97 16.44
N TYR A 138 3.91 -3.18 16.08
CA TYR A 138 3.05 -4.38 16.12
C TYR A 138 2.58 -4.69 17.55
N PRO A 139 1.29 -4.98 17.82
CA PRO A 139 0.11 -4.96 16.93
C PRO A 139 -0.69 -3.65 17.00
N GLU A 140 -0.19 -2.62 17.69
CA GLU A 140 -0.91 -1.36 17.91
C GLU A 140 -1.12 -0.55 16.63
N LYS A 141 -0.15 -0.60 15.72
CA LYS A 141 -0.04 0.26 14.54
C LYS A 141 0.64 -0.47 13.40
N GLU A 142 -0.07 -0.67 12.31
CA GLU A 142 0.42 -1.34 11.10
C GLU A 142 -0.02 -0.60 9.84
N TYR A 143 0.74 -0.78 8.77
CA TYR A 143 0.46 -0.21 7.44
C TYR A 143 0.20 -1.34 6.45
N ASN A 144 -0.89 -1.26 5.71
CA ASN A 144 -1.22 -2.18 4.62
C ASN A 144 -1.96 -1.40 3.52
N TRP A 145 -2.29 -2.05 2.40
CA TRP A 145 -3.17 -1.50 1.38
C TRP A 145 -4.18 -2.57 0.94
N THR A 146 -5.44 -2.15 0.82
CA THR A 146 -6.57 -3.05 0.60
C THR A 146 -7.72 -2.27 -0.04
N THR A 147 -8.76 -2.98 -0.48
CA THR A 147 -10.02 -2.36 -0.89
C THR A 147 -10.88 -2.09 0.35
N CYS A 148 -11.51 -0.92 0.38
CA CYS A 148 -12.40 -0.52 1.48
C CYS A 148 -13.73 0.01 0.95
N GLU A 149 -14.81 -0.29 1.67
CA GLU A 149 -16.09 0.41 1.50
C GLU A 149 -16.07 1.72 2.30
N VAL A 150 -16.58 2.79 1.70
CA VAL A 150 -16.76 4.09 2.37
C VAL A 150 -18.24 4.41 2.39
N LYS A 151 -18.81 4.56 3.59
CA LYS A 151 -20.24 4.76 3.78
C LYS A 151 -20.77 5.99 3.02
N GLY A 152 -21.52 5.73 1.94
CA GLY A 152 -22.12 6.76 1.09
C GLY A 152 -21.31 7.12 -0.16
N ALA A 153 -20.20 6.42 -0.43
CA ALA A 153 -19.61 6.34 -1.77
C ALA A 153 -20.29 5.21 -2.58
N GLU A 154 -20.15 5.24 -3.91
CA GLU A 154 -20.50 4.11 -4.77
C GLU A 154 -19.26 3.24 -5.00
N GLY A 155 -19.34 1.97 -4.59
CA GLY A 155 -18.30 0.95 -4.79
C GLY A 155 -17.16 0.97 -3.77
N GLU A 156 -16.38 -0.11 -3.76
CA GLU A 156 -15.13 -0.21 -3.01
C GLU A 156 -14.01 0.57 -3.72
N GLN A 157 -13.04 1.08 -2.95
CA GLN A 157 -11.87 1.79 -3.49
C GLN A 157 -10.56 1.32 -2.84
N PHE A 158 -9.46 1.42 -3.57
CA PHE A 158 -8.13 1.06 -3.09
C PHE A 158 -7.54 2.16 -2.19
N TYR A 159 -7.16 1.80 -0.97
CA TYR A 159 -6.56 2.70 0.01
C TYR A 159 -5.23 2.17 0.54
N VAL A 160 -4.33 3.08 0.91
CA VAL A 160 -3.30 2.79 1.93
C VAL A 160 -3.91 3.10 3.29
N ILE A 161 -3.79 2.16 4.22
CA ILE A 161 -4.31 2.25 5.59
C ILE A 161 -3.18 2.19 6.61
N HIS A 162 -3.31 2.97 7.68
CA HIS A 162 -2.59 2.81 8.93
C HIS A 162 -3.63 2.49 10.00
N PHE A 163 -3.56 1.30 10.58
CA PHE A 163 -4.62 0.70 11.40
C PHE A 163 -4.04 -0.08 12.57
N LYS A 164 -4.91 -0.61 13.43
CA LYS A 164 -4.54 -1.50 14.54
C LYS A 164 -4.93 -2.94 14.25
N ASP A 165 -3.99 -3.89 14.32
CA ASP A 165 -4.33 -5.32 14.19
C ASP A 165 -5.25 -5.76 15.34
N ARG A 166 -6.30 -6.48 14.96
CA ARG A 166 -7.28 -7.12 15.84
C ARG A 166 -7.59 -8.55 15.46
N ARG A 167 -7.00 -9.06 14.37
CA ARG A 167 -7.30 -10.37 13.77
C ARG A 167 -8.81 -10.59 13.59
N GLN A 168 -9.45 -9.58 13.03
CA GLN A 168 -10.87 -9.54 12.65
C GLN A 168 -10.96 -9.46 11.11
N ALA A 169 -12.05 -9.96 10.52
CA ALA A 169 -12.27 -9.92 9.07
C ALA A 169 -12.37 -8.49 8.51
N GLU A 170 -12.83 -7.54 9.33
CA GLU A 170 -12.97 -6.13 9.00
C GLU A 170 -12.05 -5.27 9.89
N LEU A 171 -11.37 -4.31 9.27
CA LEU A 171 -10.52 -3.33 9.96
C LEU A 171 -11.34 -2.06 10.22
N THR A 172 -11.62 -1.81 11.50
CA THR A 172 -12.51 -0.74 11.98
C THR A 172 -11.80 0.36 12.79
N GLU A 173 -10.59 0.11 13.29
CA GLU A 173 -9.74 1.12 13.96
C GLU A 173 -8.62 1.57 13.02
N ILE A 174 -9.00 2.42 12.06
CA ILE A 174 -8.11 3.10 11.12
C ILE A 174 -7.63 4.41 11.77
N HIS A 175 -6.32 4.58 11.88
CA HIS A 175 -5.67 5.77 12.43
C HIS A 175 -5.40 6.83 11.36
N ASP A 176 -4.90 6.40 10.20
CA ASP A 176 -4.70 7.26 9.04
C ASP A 176 -5.08 6.51 7.75
N LEU A 177 -5.53 7.26 6.75
CA LEU A 177 -6.08 6.74 5.50
C LEU A 177 -5.62 7.62 4.35
N TRP A 178 -5.21 7.02 3.22
CA TRP A 178 -4.82 7.74 2.01
C TRP A 178 -5.51 7.15 0.77
N THR A 179 -6.21 7.98 0.00
CA THR A 179 -6.56 7.62 -1.38
C THR A 179 -5.31 7.68 -2.26
N VAL A 180 -5.34 6.97 -3.39
CA VAL A 180 -4.32 7.07 -4.43
C VAL A 180 -4.87 7.86 -5.60
N ASP A 181 -4.48 9.13 -5.73
CA ASP A 181 -4.82 9.97 -6.88
C ASP A 181 -3.83 9.68 -8.02
N LEU A 182 -4.27 8.88 -8.99
CA LEU A 182 -3.47 8.46 -10.15
C LEU A 182 -3.35 9.54 -11.24
N ILE A 183 -4.11 10.64 -11.14
CA ILE A 183 -4.05 11.78 -12.07
C ILE A 183 -3.07 12.83 -11.55
N ALA A 184 -3.14 13.15 -10.26
CA ALA A 184 -2.13 13.98 -9.59
C ALA A 184 -0.81 13.22 -9.31
N GLY A 185 -0.86 11.88 -9.31
CA GLY A 185 0.27 11.00 -9.03
C GLY A 185 0.68 10.99 -7.56
N LYS A 186 -0.28 10.95 -6.63
CA LYS A 186 -0.04 11.16 -5.18
C LYS A 186 -0.88 10.30 -4.24
N PHE A 187 -0.36 10.11 -3.02
CA PHE A 187 -1.15 9.69 -1.87
C PHE A 187 -1.84 10.91 -1.24
N VAL A 188 -3.17 10.94 -1.24
CA VAL A 188 -3.95 12.05 -0.66
C VAL A 188 -4.55 11.61 0.67
N LYS A 189 -4.02 12.15 1.77
CA LYS A 189 -4.48 11.80 3.12
C LYS A 189 -5.93 12.25 3.34
N VAL A 190 -6.79 11.30 3.67
CA VAL A 190 -8.21 11.54 3.97
C VAL A 190 -8.32 12.24 5.33
N LYS A 191 -9.20 13.24 5.43
CA LYS A 191 -9.32 14.08 6.65
C LYS A 191 -10.18 13.45 7.75
N ASN A 192 -11.01 12.47 7.42
CA ASN A 192 -11.83 11.72 8.35
C ASN A 192 -11.97 10.28 7.84
N ALA A 193 -11.80 9.29 8.71
CA ALA A 193 -11.97 7.86 8.40
C ALA A 193 -13.22 7.25 9.07
N GLU A 194 -14.06 8.06 9.73
CA GLU A 194 -15.36 7.63 10.25
C GLU A 194 -16.24 7.02 9.15
N GLY A 195 -16.69 5.78 9.35
CA GLY A 195 -17.54 5.08 8.38
C GLY A 195 -16.80 4.49 7.19
N VAL A 196 -15.47 4.33 7.28
CA VAL A 196 -14.67 3.50 6.36
C VAL A 196 -14.52 2.11 6.99
N THR A 197 -14.84 1.07 6.23
CA THR A 197 -14.61 -0.33 6.60
C THR A 197 -13.72 -0.97 5.55
N CYS A 198 -12.60 -1.55 5.97
CA CYS A 198 -11.66 -2.21 5.06
C CYS A 198 -11.64 -3.72 5.31
N VAL A 199 -11.60 -4.51 4.23
CA VAL A 199 -11.38 -5.96 4.35
C VAL A 199 -9.96 -6.21 4.84
N ASN A 200 -9.80 -7.04 5.86
CA ASN A 200 -8.50 -7.45 6.37
C ASN A 200 -7.89 -8.54 5.47
N PRO A 201 -6.83 -8.27 4.68
CA PRO A 201 -6.25 -9.26 3.78
C PRO A 201 -5.47 -10.36 4.53
N ASP A 202 -5.07 -10.10 5.78
CA ASP A 202 -4.30 -11.02 6.62
C ASP A 202 -5.21 -11.88 7.54
N TYR A 203 -6.52 -11.69 7.47
CA TYR A 203 -7.49 -12.51 8.21
C TYR A 203 -7.78 -13.83 7.49
N SER A 204 -7.64 -14.94 8.21
CA SER A 204 -8.06 -16.27 7.77
C SER A 204 -8.93 -16.91 8.85
N ASP A 205 -10.09 -17.47 8.47
CA ASP A 205 -11.05 -18.11 9.37
C ASP A 205 -10.57 -19.45 9.99
N GLY A 206 -9.33 -19.88 9.70
CA GLY A 206 -8.75 -21.11 10.25
C GLY A 206 -9.24 -22.38 9.56
N LEU A 207 -8.74 -22.64 8.35
CA LEU A 207 -8.84 -23.92 7.64
C LEU A 207 -7.56 -24.76 7.81
#